data_AF-A0A924WL73-F1
#
_entry.id   AF-A0A924WL73-F1
#
_cell.length_a   1.000
_cell.length_b   1.000
_cell.length_c   1.000
_cell.angle_alpha   90.00
_cell.angle_beta   90.00
_cell.angle_gamma   90.00
#
_symmetry.space_group_name_H-M   'P 1'
#
loop_
_entity.id
_entity.type
_entity.pdbx_description
1 polymer ?
#
loop_
_entity_poly.entity_id
_entity_poly.type
_entity_poly.pdbx_seq_one_letter_code
_entity_poly.pdbx_strand_id
1 'polypeptide(L)'
;MTSIAGAKYRLASTNFDQSLDAGGGTSSSANFISAELGNGTALNGRTYAFSFQNIAGEGLVFRMSSGNQISTLAWGSFAFSQITPGTGTSVSVINGETVPSAYNAINLAARGGTGSATSFMSFSDLTFSSSLAQFGAFSNGTATTASGVIDQWLVAGPGVNLASFNWALTGTLNGSGASNGGENVRFVMDLKDVAVVPAPATLPLFVSGLLLAGAFARRVRRVATA
;
A
#
# COMPACT_ATOMS: atom_id res chain seq x y z
N MET A 1 1.11 13.30 -6.40
CA MET A 1 1.94 12.09 -6.57
C MET A 1 1.11 11.09 -7.34
N THR A 2 1.65 10.55 -8.42
CA THR A 2 0.94 9.61 -9.29
C THR A 2 1.25 8.19 -8.83
N SER A 3 0.25 7.31 -8.79
CA SER A 3 0.48 5.87 -8.59
C SER A 3 1.17 5.32 -9.84
N ILE A 4 2.25 4.56 -9.65
CA ILE A 4 3.05 3.99 -10.74
C ILE A 4 2.68 2.52 -10.96
N ALA A 5 2.19 1.86 -9.91
CA ALA A 5 1.55 0.56 -9.98
C ALA A 5 0.57 0.41 -8.81
N GLY A 6 -0.49 -0.35 -9.01
CA GLY A 6 -1.53 -0.54 -8.01
C GLY A 6 -1.95 -2.00 -7.88
N ALA A 7 -2.27 -2.41 -6.67
CA ALA A 7 -3.02 -3.62 -6.38
C ALA A 7 -4.34 -3.23 -5.69
N LYS A 8 -5.45 -3.80 -6.11
CA LYS A 8 -6.78 -3.41 -5.62
C LYS A 8 -7.65 -4.62 -5.34
N TYR A 9 -8.27 -4.61 -4.17
CA TYR A 9 -9.44 -5.41 -3.85
C TYR A 9 -10.66 -4.49 -3.75
N ARG A 10 -11.79 -4.88 -4.34
CA ARG A 10 -13.04 -4.13 -4.28
C ARG A 10 -14.22 -5.08 -4.16
N LEU A 11 -15.28 -4.65 -3.49
CA LEU A 11 -16.58 -5.29 -3.65
C LEU A 11 -17.24 -4.69 -4.88
N ALA A 12 -17.28 -5.47 -5.97
CA ALA A 12 -18.02 -5.14 -7.17
C ALA A 12 -19.17 -6.13 -7.36
N SER A 13 -20.29 -5.64 -7.89
CA SER A 13 -21.41 -6.50 -8.31
C SER A 13 -21.19 -7.13 -9.69
N THR A 14 -20.24 -6.60 -10.47
CA THR A 14 -19.92 -7.05 -11.82
C THR A 14 -18.41 -7.08 -12.08
N ASN A 15 -17.98 -8.22 -12.66
CA ASN A 15 -16.86 -8.41 -13.59
C ASN A 15 -15.40 -8.34 -13.11
N PHE A 16 -15.07 -7.96 -11.87
CA PHE A 16 -13.78 -8.31 -11.20
C PHE A 16 -13.65 -7.66 -9.83
N ASP A 17 -12.99 -8.35 -8.90
CA ASP A 17 -12.84 -7.91 -7.50
C ASP A 17 -11.38 -7.71 -7.11
N GLN A 18 -10.47 -8.28 -7.90
CA GLN A 18 -9.03 -8.20 -7.72
C GLN A 18 -8.42 -7.60 -8.98
N SER A 19 -7.52 -6.63 -8.85
CA SER A 19 -6.77 -6.11 -10.00
C SER A 19 -5.32 -5.74 -9.66
N LEU A 20 -4.47 -5.79 -10.68
CA LEU A 20 -3.14 -5.19 -10.73
C LEU A 20 -3.09 -4.20 -11.90
N ASP A 21 -2.65 -2.97 -11.65
CA ASP A 21 -2.63 -1.89 -12.65
C ASP A 21 -1.26 -1.19 -12.76
N ALA A 22 -1.00 -0.59 -13.93
CA ALA A 22 0.22 0.16 -14.23
C ALA A 22 0.11 1.65 -13.85
N GLY A 23 -0.65 1.97 -12.80
CA GLY A 23 -0.92 3.34 -12.37
C GLY A 23 -2.10 3.96 -13.11
N GLY A 24 -2.91 4.77 -12.44
CA GLY A 24 -4.15 5.33 -13.03
C GLY A 24 -5.39 4.44 -12.87
N GLY A 25 -5.23 3.24 -12.30
CA GLY A 25 -6.34 2.39 -11.86
C GLY A 25 -7.09 1.68 -12.99
N THR A 26 -8.40 1.53 -12.79
CA THR A 26 -9.27 0.59 -13.52
C THR A 26 -10.18 1.27 -14.55
N SER A 27 -9.89 2.52 -14.92
CA SER A 27 -10.70 3.30 -15.87
C SER A 27 -10.54 2.85 -17.32
N SER A 28 -9.42 2.20 -17.66
CA SER A 28 -9.13 1.63 -19.00
C SER A 28 -8.75 0.16 -18.86
N SER A 29 -9.39 -0.72 -19.63
CA SER A 29 -9.12 -2.17 -19.61
C SER A 29 -7.72 -2.56 -20.04
N ALA A 30 -7.02 -1.71 -20.82
CA ALA A 30 -5.63 -1.95 -21.20
C ALA A 30 -4.65 -1.77 -20.02
N ASN A 31 -5.07 -1.03 -18.99
CA ASN A 31 -4.21 -0.54 -17.92
C ASN A 31 -4.17 -1.44 -16.69
N PHE A 32 -4.89 -2.55 -16.70
CA PHE A 32 -4.90 -3.50 -15.59
C PHE A 32 -5.14 -4.92 -16.07
N ILE A 33 -4.70 -5.87 -15.26
CA ILE A 33 -5.19 -7.24 -15.27
C ILE A 33 -6.08 -7.45 -14.07
N SER A 34 -7.01 -8.39 -14.18
CA SER A 34 -7.96 -8.66 -13.10
C SER A 34 -8.30 -10.13 -12.98
N ALA A 35 -8.87 -10.47 -11.83
CA ALA A 35 -9.43 -11.77 -11.53
C ALA A 35 -10.75 -11.60 -10.77
N GLU A 36 -11.62 -12.59 -10.94
CA GLU A 36 -12.85 -12.72 -10.20
C GLU A 36 -12.62 -13.66 -9.02
N LEU A 37 -12.84 -13.17 -7.80
CA LEU A 37 -12.76 -14.01 -6.60
C LEU A 37 -14.07 -14.77 -6.36
N GLY A 38 -15.16 -14.30 -6.97
CA GLY A 38 -16.51 -14.86 -6.86
C GLY A 38 -17.54 -13.89 -7.44
N ASN A 39 -18.77 -13.94 -6.94
CA ASN A 39 -19.82 -12.95 -7.24
C ASN A 39 -20.07 -12.03 -6.03
N GLY A 40 -20.74 -10.90 -6.24
CA GLY A 40 -21.01 -9.90 -5.19
C GLY A 40 -21.64 -10.48 -3.90
N THR A 41 -22.51 -11.49 -4.02
CA THR A 41 -23.09 -12.20 -2.86
C THR A 41 -22.05 -13.02 -2.10
N ALA A 42 -21.10 -13.64 -2.80
CA ALA A 42 -20.02 -14.44 -2.20
C ALA A 42 -18.91 -13.59 -1.56
N LEU A 43 -18.83 -12.30 -1.88
CA LEU A 43 -17.77 -11.40 -1.41
C LEU A 43 -18.18 -10.60 -0.17
N ASN A 44 -19.48 -10.33 -0.02
CA ASN A 44 -19.99 -9.47 1.04
C ASN A 44 -19.82 -10.12 2.42
N GLY A 45 -19.09 -9.42 3.31
CA GLY A 45 -18.77 -9.92 4.65
C GLY A 45 -17.74 -11.06 4.66
N ARG A 46 -17.16 -11.42 3.51
CA ARG A 46 -16.16 -12.48 3.43
C ARG A 46 -14.77 -11.96 3.77
N THR A 47 -14.03 -12.80 4.48
CA THR A 47 -12.65 -12.53 4.89
C THR A 47 -11.68 -13.19 3.91
N TYR A 48 -10.69 -12.42 3.47
CA TYR A 48 -9.62 -12.85 2.59
C TYR A 48 -8.26 -12.61 3.23
N ALA A 49 -7.40 -13.62 3.24
CA ALA A 49 -5.98 -13.39 3.45
C ALA A 49 -5.37 -12.90 2.12
N PHE A 50 -4.60 -11.82 2.17
CA PHE A 50 -3.93 -11.26 1.01
C PHE A 50 -2.41 -11.25 1.16
N SER A 51 -1.73 -11.25 0.03
CA SER A 51 -0.29 -11.00 -0.08
C SER A 51 -0.03 -10.17 -1.33
N PHE A 52 0.67 -9.05 -1.17
CA PHE A 52 1.21 -8.27 -2.27
C PHE A 52 2.73 -8.26 -2.13
N GLN A 53 3.43 -8.78 -3.13
CA GLN A 53 4.87 -9.01 -3.08
C GLN A 53 5.56 -8.44 -4.30
N ASN A 54 6.79 -7.96 -4.08
CA ASN A 54 7.76 -7.70 -5.13
C ASN A 54 8.86 -8.76 -5.05
N ILE A 55 9.16 -9.34 -6.20
CA ILE A 55 10.31 -10.22 -6.40
C ILE A 55 11.30 -9.44 -7.25
N ALA A 56 12.43 -9.08 -6.64
CA ALA A 56 13.43 -8.21 -7.25
C ALA A 56 13.92 -8.78 -8.58
N GLY A 57 13.85 -7.96 -9.64
CA GLY A 57 14.24 -8.36 -10.99
C GLY A 57 13.21 -9.20 -11.75
N GLU A 58 12.12 -9.62 -11.11
CA GLU A 58 11.07 -10.42 -11.75
C GLU A 58 9.75 -9.64 -11.88
N GLY A 59 9.21 -9.12 -10.78
CA GLY A 59 8.00 -8.30 -10.83
C GLY A 59 7.13 -8.27 -9.57
N LEU A 60 5.84 -8.05 -9.77
CA LEU A 60 4.82 -7.94 -8.72
C LEU A 60 3.84 -9.11 -8.75
N VAL A 61 3.45 -9.59 -7.58
CA VAL A 61 2.41 -10.62 -7.44
C VAL A 61 1.41 -10.21 -6.37
N PHE A 62 0.13 -10.25 -6.70
CA PHE A 62 -0.97 -10.02 -5.78
C PHE A 62 -1.83 -11.26 -5.66
N ARG A 63 -1.91 -11.81 -4.45
CA ARG A 63 -2.64 -13.02 -4.13
C ARG A 63 -3.71 -12.74 -3.09
N MET A 64 -4.88 -13.36 -3.27
CA MET A 64 -5.95 -13.39 -2.30
C MET A 64 -6.44 -14.82 -2.11
N SER A 65 -6.79 -15.18 -0.88
CA SER A 65 -7.28 -16.52 -0.55
C SER A 65 -8.38 -16.50 0.51
N SER A 66 -9.31 -17.43 0.40
CA SER A 66 -10.38 -17.64 1.40
C SER A 66 -10.82 -19.10 1.38
N GLY A 67 -10.45 -19.85 2.41
CA GLY A 67 -10.58 -21.31 2.43
C GLY A 67 -9.70 -21.95 1.35
N ASN A 68 -10.29 -22.81 0.50
CA ASN A 68 -9.58 -23.50 -0.58
C ASN A 68 -9.46 -22.69 -1.88
N GLN A 69 -10.03 -21.48 -1.93
CA GLN A 69 -9.97 -20.62 -3.10
C GLN A 69 -8.74 -19.72 -3.01
N ILE A 70 -7.88 -19.76 -4.03
CA ILE A 70 -6.69 -18.91 -4.16
C ILE A 70 -6.72 -18.29 -5.56
N SER A 71 -6.65 -16.97 -5.61
CA SER A 71 -6.51 -16.19 -6.84
C SER A 71 -5.19 -15.45 -6.83
N THR A 72 -4.45 -15.54 -7.93
CA THR A 72 -3.16 -14.89 -8.11
C THR A 72 -3.15 -14.03 -9.38
N LEU A 73 -2.75 -12.78 -9.25
CA LEU A 73 -2.39 -11.90 -10.36
C LEU A 73 -0.89 -11.65 -10.30
N ALA A 74 -0.21 -11.74 -11.44
CA ALA A 74 1.21 -11.45 -11.54
C ALA A 74 1.53 -10.55 -12.73
N TRP A 75 2.44 -9.62 -12.53
CA TRP A 75 2.97 -8.73 -13.55
C TRP A 75 4.49 -8.78 -13.49
N GLY A 76 5.13 -9.29 -14.52
CA GLY A 76 6.58 -9.48 -14.54
C GLY A 76 7.06 -10.59 -15.47
N SER A 77 8.34 -10.93 -15.37
CA SER A 77 9.01 -11.95 -16.20
C SER A 77 8.91 -13.38 -15.65
N PHE A 78 8.04 -13.62 -14.67
CA PHE A 78 7.89 -14.89 -13.96
C PHE A 78 7.64 -16.09 -14.91
N ALA A 79 8.21 -17.24 -14.59
CA ALA A 79 7.61 -18.50 -15.02
C ALA A 79 6.39 -18.77 -14.13
N PHE A 80 5.19 -18.89 -14.72
CA PHE A 80 3.94 -18.98 -13.95
C PHE A 80 3.91 -20.13 -12.92
N SER A 81 4.61 -21.22 -13.20
CA SER A 81 4.77 -22.36 -12.28
C SER A 81 5.52 -22.01 -10.99
N GLN A 82 6.28 -20.90 -10.94
CA GLN A 82 7.01 -20.44 -9.75
C GLN A 82 6.12 -19.62 -8.80
N ILE A 83 5.01 -19.08 -9.29
CA ILE A 83 4.17 -18.10 -8.58
C ILE A 83 2.78 -18.63 -8.18
N THR A 84 2.48 -19.93 -8.32
CA THR A 84 1.21 -20.51 -7.85
C THR A 84 1.37 -21.78 -7.00
N PRO A 85 0.54 -21.89 -5.97
CA PRO A 85 -0.73 -22.61 -6.10
C PRO A 85 -1.91 -21.67 -6.39
N GLY A 86 -2.83 -22.11 -7.27
CA GLY A 86 -4.12 -21.44 -7.53
C GLY A 86 -4.43 -21.18 -9.01
N THR A 87 -5.60 -20.60 -9.27
CA THR A 87 -5.98 -20.05 -10.58
C THR A 87 -5.49 -18.61 -10.68
N GLY A 88 -5.08 -18.14 -11.87
CA GLY A 88 -4.56 -16.79 -11.98
C GLY A 88 -4.20 -16.34 -13.39
N THR A 89 -3.87 -15.06 -13.48
CA THR A 89 -3.42 -14.39 -14.70
C THR A 89 -2.01 -13.86 -14.48
N SER A 90 -1.13 -14.07 -15.46
CA SER A 90 0.21 -13.50 -15.46
C SER A 90 0.50 -12.84 -16.80
N VAL A 91 1.06 -11.64 -16.75
CA VAL A 91 1.46 -10.88 -17.93
C VAL A 91 2.85 -10.31 -17.74
N SER A 92 3.60 -10.19 -18.83
CA SER A 92 4.91 -9.52 -18.81
C SER A 92 4.80 -8.00 -18.90
N VAL A 93 3.72 -7.50 -19.48
CA VAL A 93 3.44 -6.07 -19.64
C VAL A 93 1.98 -5.75 -19.38
N ILE A 94 1.70 -4.56 -18.85
CA ILE A 94 0.36 -3.98 -18.72
C ILE A 94 0.39 -2.67 -19.50
N ASN A 95 -0.55 -2.49 -20.44
CA ASN A 95 -0.58 -1.32 -21.34
C ASN A 95 0.75 -1.06 -22.08
N GLY A 96 1.52 -2.11 -22.40
CA GLY A 96 2.85 -1.98 -23.01
C GLY A 96 3.98 -1.64 -22.04
N GLU A 97 3.67 -1.38 -20.77
CA GLU A 97 4.65 -1.06 -19.72
C GLU A 97 5.12 -2.32 -19.00
N THR A 98 6.42 -2.40 -18.74
CA THR A 98 7.00 -3.38 -17.81
C THR A 98 6.80 -2.95 -16.36
N VAL A 99 7.04 -3.85 -15.41
CA VAL A 99 6.99 -3.51 -13.97
C VAL A 99 7.87 -2.29 -13.67
N PRO A 100 7.41 -1.32 -12.85
CA PRO A 100 8.19 -0.13 -12.54
C PRO A 100 9.53 -0.49 -11.91
N SER A 101 10.60 0.06 -12.48
CA SER A 101 11.97 -0.18 -12.01
C SER A 101 12.39 0.72 -10.86
N ALA A 102 11.58 1.73 -10.50
CA ALA A 102 11.88 2.68 -9.43
C ALA A 102 10.62 3.14 -8.71
N TYR A 103 10.59 2.97 -7.39
CA TYR A 103 9.63 3.54 -6.45
C TYR A 103 10.18 3.40 -5.03
N ASN A 104 9.74 4.22 -4.10
CA ASN A 104 10.26 4.23 -2.73
C ASN A 104 9.16 4.28 -1.66
N ALA A 105 7.89 4.26 -2.05
CA ALA A 105 6.78 4.27 -1.11
C ALA A 105 5.68 3.30 -1.50
N ILE A 106 4.99 2.80 -0.47
CA ILE A 106 3.76 2.04 -0.57
C ILE A 106 2.69 2.83 0.20
N ASN A 107 1.60 3.19 -0.48
CA ASN A 107 0.42 3.76 0.13
C ASN A 107 -0.67 2.68 0.20
N LEU A 108 -1.20 2.46 1.39
CA LEU A 108 -2.40 1.67 1.62
C LEU A 108 -3.58 2.61 1.81
N ALA A 109 -4.61 2.44 0.99
CA ALA A 109 -5.86 3.18 1.12
C ALA A 109 -7.07 2.24 1.24
N ALA A 110 -7.96 2.50 2.19
CA ALA A 110 -9.21 1.77 2.37
C ALA A 110 -10.41 2.71 2.40
N ARG A 111 -11.54 2.29 1.81
CA ARG A 111 -12.79 3.06 1.76
C ARG A 111 -13.99 2.18 2.06
N GLY A 112 -14.87 2.65 2.95
CA GLY A 112 -16.10 1.96 3.36
C GLY A 112 -17.37 2.32 2.59
N GLY A 113 -17.28 2.71 1.32
CA GLY A 113 -18.45 3.13 0.53
C GLY A 113 -18.94 4.55 0.77
N THR A 114 -19.83 5.00 -0.11
CA THR A 114 -20.62 6.23 0.05
C THR A 114 -22.09 5.86 -0.06
N GLY A 115 -22.88 6.14 0.97
CA GLY A 115 -24.34 6.00 0.91
C GLY A 115 -24.97 4.94 1.81
N SER A 116 -24.19 4.21 2.63
CA SER A 116 -24.78 3.38 3.70
C SER A 116 -23.88 3.30 4.92
N ALA A 117 -24.47 3.55 6.09
CA ALA A 117 -23.78 3.42 7.39
C ALA A 117 -23.26 2.01 7.67
N THR A 118 -23.78 0.98 6.98
CA THR A 118 -23.36 -0.42 7.14
C THR A 118 -22.22 -0.83 6.22
N SER A 119 -21.84 0.01 5.26
CA SER A 119 -20.73 -0.29 4.35
C SER A 119 -19.38 -0.04 5.04
N PHE A 120 -18.45 -0.98 4.92
CA PHE A 120 -17.12 -0.88 5.49
C PHE A 120 -16.06 -1.67 4.71
N MET A 121 -14.80 -1.24 4.81
CA MET A 121 -13.62 -2.01 4.45
C MET A 121 -12.70 -2.06 5.66
N SER A 122 -12.49 -3.27 6.19
CA SER A 122 -11.58 -3.53 7.30
C SER A 122 -10.38 -4.32 6.84
N PHE A 123 -9.26 -4.07 7.51
CA PHE A 123 -8.01 -4.73 7.24
C PHE A 123 -7.22 -4.92 8.55
N SER A 124 -6.62 -6.09 8.72
CA SER A 124 -5.94 -6.49 9.94
C SER A 124 -4.72 -7.36 9.66
N ASP A 125 -3.95 -7.63 10.72
CA ASP A 125 -2.80 -8.54 10.72
C ASP A 125 -1.75 -8.17 9.66
N LEU A 126 -1.61 -6.85 9.44
CA LEU A 126 -0.71 -6.32 8.43
C LEU A 126 0.73 -6.62 8.81
N THR A 127 1.42 -7.34 7.94
CA THR A 127 2.85 -7.64 8.10
C THR A 127 3.59 -7.24 6.83
N PHE A 128 4.50 -6.28 6.97
CA PHE A 128 5.46 -5.94 5.92
C PHE A 128 6.80 -6.63 6.23
N SER A 129 7.20 -7.56 5.38
CA SER A 129 8.48 -8.26 5.50
C SER A 129 9.46 -7.74 4.46
N SER A 130 10.58 -7.19 4.92
CA SER A 130 11.69 -6.71 4.10
C SER A 130 12.98 -6.70 4.94
N SER A 131 14.15 -6.70 4.28
CA SER A 131 15.45 -6.47 4.92
C SER A 131 15.83 -4.99 4.99
N LEU A 132 14.94 -4.08 4.57
CA LEU A 132 15.23 -2.66 4.39
C LEU A 132 14.92 -1.81 5.62
N ALA A 133 15.66 -0.73 5.78
CA ALA A 133 15.26 0.37 6.66
C ALA A 133 14.07 1.11 6.04
N GLN A 134 13.05 1.38 6.86
CA GLN A 134 11.79 1.99 6.45
C GLN A 134 11.30 3.03 7.48
N PHE A 135 10.49 3.96 7.01
CA PHE A 135 9.74 4.90 7.82
C PHE A 135 8.24 4.64 7.67
N GLY A 136 7.51 4.82 8.77
CA GLY A 136 6.12 4.45 8.86
C GLY A 136 5.94 2.97 9.20
N ALA A 137 4.71 2.65 9.56
CA ALA A 137 4.27 1.29 9.82
C ALA A 137 2.80 1.21 9.44
N PHE A 138 2.39 0.05 8.95
CA PHE A 138 0.99 -0.21 8.75
C PHE A 138 0.35 -0.67 10.07
N SER A 139 -0.87 -0.23 10.29
CA SER A 139 -1.70 -0.53 11.46
C SER A 139 -3.06 -1.01 11.00
N ASN A 140 -3.71 -1.84 11.81
CA ASN A 140 -5.06 -2.32 11.51
C ASN A 140 -6.05 -1.15 11.41
N GLY A 141 -7.08 -1.29 10.57
CA GLY A 141 -8.06 -0.22 10.38
C GLY A 141 -9.37 -0.69 9.78
N THR A 142 -10.41 0.11 10.00
CA THR A 142 -11.74 -0.09 9.41
C THR A 142 -12.26 1.22 8.86
N ALA A 143 -12.28 1.33 7.53
CA ALA A 143 -12.89 2.44 6.82
C ALA A 143 -14.41 2.22 6.74
N THR A 144 -15.19 3.18 7.18
CA THR A 144 -16.66 3.21 7.13
C THR A 144 -17.12 4.42 6.32
N THR A 145 -18.41 4.52 6.00
CA THR A 145 -18.96 5.74 5.38
C THR A 145 -18.72 6.99 6.27
N ALA A 146 -18.72 6.85 7.59
CA ALA A 146 -18.51 7.95 8.53
C ALA A 146 -17.03 8.36 8.66
N SER A 147 -16.12 7.38 8.68
CA SER A 147 -14.67 7.65 8.81
C SER A 147 -14.02 8.07 7.49
N GLY A 148 -14.70 7.86 6.36
CA GLY A 148 -14.17 8.18 5.04
C GLY A 148 -13.08 7.22 4.58
N VAL A 149 -11.97 7.77 4.09
CA VAL A 149 -10.83 7.00 3.58
C VAL A 149 -9.76 6.91 4.67
N ILE A 150 -9.27 5.70 4.92
CA ILE A 150 -8.03 5.50 5.70
C ILE A 150 -6.88 5.45 4.69
N ASP A 151 -5.82 6.21 4.95
CA ASP A 151 -4.62 6.28 4.13
C ASP A 151 -3.38 6.11 5.04
N GLN A 152 -2.52 5.15 4.72
CA GLN A 152 -1.32 4.82 5.48
C GLN A 152 -0.13 4.68 4.54
N TRP A 153 1.03 5.16 4.99
CA TRP A 153 2.25 5.16 4.18
C TRP A 153 3.36 4.35 4.83
N LEU A 154 4.08 3.63 3.97
CA LEU A 154 5.40 3.12 4.24
C LEU A 154 6.34 3.74 3.20
N VAL A 155 7.41 4.38 3.66
CA VAL A 155 8.41 5.01 2.80
C VAL A 155 9.76 4.39 3.12
N ALA A 156 10.47 3.95 2.10
CA ALA A 156 11.80 3.40 2.24
C ALA A 156 12.80 4.47 2.72
N GLY A 157 13.92 4.03 3.29
CA GLY A 157 15.01 4.92 3.69
C GLY A 157 15.54 5.79 2.54
N PRO A 158 16.32 6.85 2.83
CA PRO A 158 16.85 7.73 1.79
C PRO A 158 17.72 6.94 0.80
N GLY A 159 17.47 7.15 -0.51
CA GLY A 159 18.19 6.45 -1.58
C GLY A 159 17.82 4.98 -1.78
N VAL A 160 16.83 4.46 -1.05
CA VAL A 160 16.37 3.07 -1.19
C VAL A 160 15.29 2.98 -2.27
N ASN A 161 15.53 2.12 -3.27
CA ASN A 161 14.55 1.76 -4.29
C ASN A 161 13.90 0.42 -3.93
N LEU A 162 12.59 0.43 -3.64
CA LEU A 162 11.85 -0.78 -3.27
C LEU A 162 11.76 -1.81 -4.40
N ALA A 163 11.89 -1.40 -5.68
CA ALA A 163 11.87 -2.33 -6.82
C ALA A 163 13.06 -3.31 -6.80
N SER A 164 14.18 -2.90 -6.19
CA SER A 164 15.44 -3.66 -6.17
C SER A 164 15.52 -4.70 -5.04
N PHE A 165 14.47 -4.87 -4.23
CA PHE A 165 14.48 -5.77 -3.08
C PHE A 165 13.25 -6.65 -3.04
N ASN A 166 13.42 -7.87 -2.52
CA ASN A 166 12.30 -8.75 -2.20
C ASN A 166 11.56 -8.17 -1.00
N TRP A 167 10.26 -7.96 -1.14
CA TRP A 167 9.41 -7.59 -0.02
C TRP A 167 8.01 -8.18 -0.20
N ALA A 168 7.30 -8.34 0.91
CA ALA A 168 5.91 -8.74 0.89
C ALA A 168 5.11 -7.97 1.95
N LEU A 169 3.94 -7.51 1.57
CA LEU A 169 2.90 -7.03 2.46
C LEU A 169 1.80 -8.09 2.52
N THR A 170 1.50 -8.57 3.71
CA THR A 170 0.43 -9.55 3.94
C THR A 170 -0.55 -9.03 4.96
N GLY A 171 -1.74 -9.62 4.98
CA GLY A 171 -2.73 -9.35 6.02
C GLY A 171 -4.08 -9.94 5.65
N THR A 172 -5.10 -9.45 6.32
CA THR A 172 -6.48 -9.89 6.17
C THR A 172 -7.35 -8.72 5.73
N LEU A 173 -8.27 -8.95 4.79
CA LEU A 173 -9.27 -7.99 4.34
C LEU A 173 -10.68 -8.54 4.61
N ASN A 174 -11.57 -7.70 5.10
CA ASN A 174 -13.00 -7.99 5.17
C ASN A 174 -13.78 -6.73 4.81
N GLY A 175 -14.67 -6.83 3.83
CA GLY A 175 -15.50 -5.70 3.43
C GLY A 175 -16.96 -6.08 3.31
N SER A 176 -17.82 -5.11 3.59
CA SER A 176 -19.26 -5.23 3.45
C SER A 176 -19.82 -4.02 2.72
N GLY A 177 -20.77 -4.24 1.82
CA GLY A 177 -21.44 -3.20 1.05
C GLY A 177 -22.95 -3.37 1.06
N ALA A 178 -23.68 -2.26 1.20
CA ALA A 178 -25.15 -2.28 1.26
C ALA A 178 -25.86 -2.28 -0.10
N SER A 179 -25.15 -2.05 -1.21
CA SER A 179 -25.74 -1.97 -2.54
C SER A 179 -24.88 -2.65 -3.62
N ASN A 180 -25.55 -3.16 -4.65
CA ASN A 180 -24.94 -3.78 -5.83
C ASN A 180 -24.40 -2.74 -6.83
N GLY A 181 -24.05 -1.53 -6.39
CA GLY A 181 -23.67 -0.43 -7.29
C GLY A 181 -22.26 0.10 -7.01
N GLY A 182 -21.33 -0.12 -7.95
CA GLY A 182 -20.04 0.59 -8.06
C GLY A 182 -18.90 0.16 -7.14
N GLU A 183 -17.68 0.67 -7.41
CA GLU A 183 -16.45 0.49 -6.59
C GLU A 183 -16.49 1.25 -5.25
N ASN A 184 -17.57 1.08 -4.48
CA ASN A 184 -17.78 1.89 -3.28
C ASN A 184 -16.89 1.42 -2.12
N VAL A 185 -16.76 0.11 -1.95
CA VAL A 185 -15.98 -0.49 -0.87
C VAL A 185 -14.71 -1.10 -1.47
N ARG A 186 -13.54 -0.58 -1.09
CA ARG A 186 -12.26 -0.99 -1.68
C ARG A 186 -11.07 -0.83 -0.75
N PHE A 187 -10.06 -1.63 -1.04
CA PHE A 187 -8.73 -1.60 -0.46
C PHE A 187 -7.73 -1.50 -1.63
N VAL A 188 -6.80 -0.56 -1.55
CA VAL A 188 -5.82 -0.26 -2.60
C VAL A 188 -4.43 -0.21 -1.97
N MET A 189 -3.47 -0.80 -2.65
CA MET A 189 -2.04 -0.64 -2.38
C MET A 189 -1.42 0.00 -3.62
N ASP A 190 -0.98 1.25 -3.50
CA ASP A 190 -0.32 2.00 -4.56
C ASP A 190 1.19 2.05 -4.31
N LEU A 191 1.97 1.75 -5.33
CA LEU A 191 3.40 2.02 -5.38
C LEU A 191 3.63 3.43 -5.90
N LYS A 192 4.41 4.22 -5.16
CA LYS A 192 4.63 5.64 -5.45
C LYS A 192 6.12 5.97 -5.35
N ASP A 193 6.53 6.92 -6.18
CA ASP A 193 7.80 7.62 -6.02
C ASP A 193 7.53 8.95 -5.31
N VAL A 194 8.15 9.12 -4.15
CA VAL A 194 7.95 10.25 -3.24
C VAL A 194 9.28 10.90 -2.96
N ALA A 195 9.34 12.22 -3.08
CA ALA A 195 10.54 12.96 -2.68
C ALA A 195 10.83 12.69 -1.19
N VAL A 196 11.95 12.03 -0.90
CA VAL A 196 12.41 11.83 0.48
C VAL A 196 12.83 13.20 1.01
N VAL A 197 12.01 13.78 1.89
CA VAL A 197 12.38 15.01 2.59
C VAL A 197 13.45 14.63 3.61
N PRO A 198 14.69 15.14 3.51
CA PRO A 198 15.71 14.87 4.52
C PRO A 198 15.18 15.32 5.88
N ALA A 199 15.41 14.52 6.92
CA ALA A 199 15.11 14.96 8.27
C ALA A 199 15.76 16.33 8.48
N PRO A 200 15.04 17.33 9.04
CA PRO A 200 15.64 18.64 9.28
C PRO A 200 16.91 18.43 10.10
N ALA A 201 18.03 19.00 9.65
CA ALA A 201 19.31 18.84 10.32
C ALA A 201 19.14 19.28 11.79
N THR A 202 19.05 18.33 12.70
CA THR A 202 18.91 18.61 14.14
C THR A 202 20.21 19.14 14.73
N LEU A 203 21.34 18.86 14.06
CA LEU A 203 22.69 19.32 14.43
C LEU A 203 22.80 20.85 14.61
N PRO A 204 22.38 21.71 13.66
CA PRO A 204 22.42 23.17 13.87
C PRO A 204 21.50 23.67 15.00
N LEU A 205 20.41 22.96 15.34
CA LEU A 205 19.53 23.35 16.46
C LEU A 205 20.19 23.04 17.83
N PHE A 206 20.87 21.90 17.97
CA PHE A 206 21.62 21.59 19.18
C PHE A 206 22.82 22.52 19.38
N VAL A 207 23.55 22.86 18.32
CA VAL A 207 24.69 23.80 18.40
C VAL A 207 24.21 25.21 18.75
N SER A 208 23.09 25.67 18.17
CA SER A 208 22.51 26.98 18.49
C SER A 208 21.98 27.04 19.93
N GLY A 209 21.36 25.97 20.43
CA GLY A 209 20.90 25.87 21.82
C GLY A 209 22.04 25.91 22.84
N LEU A 210 23.15 25.21 22.57
CA LEU A 210 24.33 25.22 23.43
C LEU A 210 25.03 26.59 23.47
N LEU A 211 25.09 27.31 22.33
CA LEU A 211 25.66 28.65 22.26
C LEU A 211 24.82 29.67 23.07
N LEU A 212 23.49 29.57 23.03
CA LEU A 212 22.58 30.41 23.81
C LEU A 212 22.67 30.13 25.32
N ALA A 213 22.77 28.87 25.73
CA ALA A 213 22.97 28.50 27.14
C ALA A 213 24.33 29.00 27.66
N GLY A 214 25.39 28.89 26.85
CA GLY A 214 26.72 29.43 27.18
C GLY A 214 26.75 30.96 27.31
N ALA A 215 25.99 31.68 26.48
CA ALA A 215 25.87 33.14 26.55
C ALA A 215 25.12 33.61 27.81
N PHE A 216 24.05 32.89 28.22
CA PHE A 216 23.34 33.17 29.45
C PHE A 216 24.18 32.92 30.71
N ALA A 217 24.93 31.81 30.75
CA ALA A 217 25.83 31.49 31.87
C ALA A 217 26.93 32.56 32.06
N ARG A 218 27.46 33.15 30.98
CA ARG A 218 28.43 34.25 31.06
C ARG A 218 27.84 35.57 31.55
N ARG A 219 26.54 35.83 31.28
CA ARG A 219 25.88 37.07 31.70
C ARG A 219 25.57 37.08 33.20
N VAL A 220 25.13 35.96 33.77
CA VAL A 220 24.85 35.85 35.22
C VAL A 220 26.12 35.99 36.06
N ARG A 221 27.26 35.48 35.57
CA ARG A 221 28.55 35.56 36.28
C ARG A 221 29.12 36.97 36.43
N ARG A 222 28.71 37.93 35.58
CA ARG A 222 29.16 39.33 35.64
C ARG A 222 28.33 40.21 36.58
N VAL A 223 27.15 39.76 36.99
CA VAL A 223 26.26 40.53 37.90
C VAL A 223 26.53 40.18 39.37
N ALA A 224 27.14 39.03 39.66
CA ALA A 224 27.41 38.56 41.03
C ALA A 224 28.73 39.07 41.65
N THR A 225 29.43 40.01 41.00
CA THR A 225 30.73 40.56 41.48
C THR A 225 30.74 42.09 41.57
N ALA A 226 29.59 42.72 41.83
CA ALA A 226 29.49 44.14 42.12
C ALA A 226 28.87 44.35 43.51
#